data_AF-A0A2W4JBE4-F1
#
_entry.id   AF-A0A2W4JBE4-F1
#
_cell.length_a   1.000
_cell.length_b   1.000
_cell.length_c   1.000
_cell.angle_alpha   90.00
_cell.angle_beta   90.00
_cell.angle_gamma   90.00
#
_symmetry.space_group_name_H-M   'P 1'
#
loop_
_entity.id
_entity.type
_entity.pdbx_description
1 polymer ?
#
loop_
_entity_poly.entity_id
_entity_poly.type
_entity_poly.pdbx_seq_one_letter_code
_entity_poly.pdbx_strand_id
1 'polypeptide(L)'
;MIAGFEDDSGIRTAMHGVATYRDGFCAEEKNSNRGRAGFMSVEKLDPKKVARAAAKMWATAAMELPEDSPKVKPTPAQEVEIHGGKRAWLSTATVDNPEDGPCQGEGVKVTTVAFQARPGGLTVVFVLYHDTGVDDELPEDEARRIIGSLRVTNK
;
A
#
# COMPACT_ATOMS: atom_id res chain seq x y z
N MET A 1 12.70 -10.70 -1.48
CA MET A 1 12.36 -9.65 -2.46
C MET A 1 11.89 -8.42 -1.71
N ILE A 2 12.41 -7.26 -2.09
CA ILE A 2 12.05 -5.94 -1.55
C ILE A 2 11.46 -5.14 -2.72
N ALA A 3 10.43 -4.34 -2.45
CA ALA A 3 9.88 -3.36 -3.39
C ALA A 3 9.62 -2.05 -2.64
N GLY A 4 9.69 -0.94 -3.35
CA GLY A 4 9.61 0.38 -2.74
C GLY A 4 9.80 1.48 -3.75
N PHE A 5 9.93 2.69 -3.24
CA PHE A 5 10.18 3.91 -4.01
C PHE A 5 11.40 4.62 -3.41
N GLU A 6 12.23 5.19 -4.27
CA GLU A 6 13.43 5.95 -3.93
C GLU A 6 13.42 7.28 -4.68
N ASP A 7 14.16 8.25 -4.17
CA ASP A 7 14.46 9.51 -4.84
C ASP A 7 15.96 9.83 -4.69
N ASP A 8 16.38 11.02 -5.12
CA ASP A 8 17.77 11.47 -5.03
C ASP A 8 18.33 11.48 -3.59
N SER A 9 17.48 11.49 -2.56
CA SER A 9 17.86 11.42 -1.15
C SER A 9 17.95 9.98 -0.62
N GLY A 10 17.50 8.99 -1.39
CA GLY A 10 17.56 7.57 -1.10
C GLY A 10 16.19 6.90 -1.01
N ILE A 11 16.11 5.81 -0.24
CA ILE A 11 14.87 5.02 -0.10
C ILE A 11 13.82 5.85 0.65
N ARG A 12 12.70 6.14 -0.02
CA ARG A 12 11.53 6.78 0.60
C ARG A 12 10.68 5.79 1.35
N THR A 13 10.39 4.65 0.72
CA THR A 13 9.58 3.57 1.30
C THR A 13 10.06 2.22 0.80
N ALA A 14 9.94 1.19 1.64
CA ALA A 14 10.25 -0.18 1.25
C ALA A 14 9.37 -1.17 2.01
N MET A 15 9.05 -2.27 1.33
CA MET A 15 8.33 -3.41 1.88
C MET A 15 9.01 -4.71 1.46
N HIS A 16 8.79 -5.76 2.25
CA HIS A 16 9.27 -7.11 2.00
C HIS A 16 8.12 -8.09 1.79
N GLY A 17 8.44 -9.33 1.41
CA GLY A 17 7.42 -10.37 1.17
C GLY A 17 6.48 -10.01 0.03
N VAL A 18 7.05 -9.43 -1.03
CA VAL A 18 6.32 -8.78 -2.10
C VAL A 18 5.56 -9.78 -2.98
N ALA A 19 4.30 -9.45 -3.25
CA ALA A 19 3.51 -10.01 -4.36
C ALA A 19 3.29 -8.93 -5.41
N THR A 20 3.29 -9.31 -6.68
CA THR A 20 3.12 -8.38 -7.82
C THR A 20 1.91 -8.79 -8.64
N TYR A 21 1.07 -7.80 -8.98
CA TYR A 21 -0.13 -7.97 -9.78
C TYR A 21 0.15 -7.50 -11.21
N ARG A 22 -0.21 -8.34 -12.19
CA ARG A 22 0.05 -8.13 -13.64
C ARG A 22 1.51 -7.77 -13.92
N ASP A 23 2.43 -8.61 -13.45
CA ASP A 23 3.86 -8.44 -13.73
C ASP A 23 4.13 -8.52 -15.25
N GLY A 24 4.92 -7.58 -15.76
CA GLY A 24 5.21 -7.43 -17.18
C GLY A 24 4.03 -6.99 -18.06
N PHE A 25 3.01 -6.31 -17.52
CA PHE A 25 1.83 -5.92 -18.31
C PHE A 25 2.17 -5.00 -19.48
N CYS A 26 3.18 -4.13 -19.33
CA CYS A 26 3.61 -3.21 -20.37
C CYS A 26 4.90 -3.70 -21.02
N ALA A 27 4.82 -4.09 -22.29
CA ALA A 27 5.96 -4.66 -23.03
C ALA A 27 7.09 -3.65 -23.27
N GLU A 28 6.78 -2.35 -23.27
CA GLU A 28 7.73 -1.27 -23.49
C GLU A 28 8.56 -0.94 -22.24
N GLU A 29 8.07 -1.31 -21.06
CA GLU A 29 8.69 -0.98 -19.77
C GLU A 29 9.13 -2.23 -19.00
N LYS A 30 10.43 -2.34 -18.76
CA LYS A 30 11.00 -3.46 -18.00
C LYS A 30 10.51 -3.40 -16.55
N ASN A 31 10.07 -4.54 -16.01
CA ASN A 31 9.54 -4.67 -14.65
C ASN A 31 8.23 -3.89 -14.40
N SER A 32 7.49 -3.57 -15.46
CA SER A 32 6.14 -3.01 -15.38
C SER A 32 5.21 -3.92 -14.57
N ASN A 33 4.32 -3.33 -13.78
CA ASN A 33 3.29 -4.07 -13.02
C ASN A 33 2.10 -3.14 -12.76
N ARG A 34 0.90 -3.70 -12.54
CA ARG A 34 -0.29 -2.92 -12.17
C ARG A 34 -0.46 -2.72 -10.67
N GLY A 35 0.44 -3.27 -9.87
CA GLY A 35 0.40 -3.11 -8.43
C GLY A 35 1.24 -4.11 -7.69
N ARG A 36 1.51 -3.79 -6.42
CA ARG A 36 2.23 -4.67 -5.52
C ARG A 36 1.61 -4.65 -4.14
N ALA A 37 1.83 -5.74 -3.43
CA ALA A 37 1.49 -5.89 -2.04
C ALA A 37 2.70 -6.40 -1.24
N GLY A 38 2.79 -6.04 0.03
CA GLY A 38 3.87 -6.48 0.89
C GLY A 38 3.71 -6.00 2.33
N PHE A 39 4.74 -6.22 3.13
CA PHE A 39 4.76 -5.87 4.54
C PHE A 39 5.93 -4.98 4.89
N MET A 40 5.70 -4.08 5.83
CA MET A 40 6.74 -3.41 6.60
C MET A 40 6.39 -3.48 8.09
N SER A 41 7.35 -3.15 8.94
CA SER A 41 7.12 -3.00 10.38
C SER A 41 7.70 -1.68 10.84
N VAL A 42 7.03 -1.07 11.81
CA VAL A 42 7.52 0.10 12.53
C VAL A 42 7.60 -0.21 14.01
N GLU A 43 8.20 0.71 14.76
CA GLU A 43 8.22 0.66 16.22
C GLU A 43 6.82 0.50 16.83
N LYS A 44 6.77 0.31 18.15
CA LYS A 44 5.53 0.15 18.90
C LYS A 44 4.70 1.44 18.94
N LEU A 45 4.06 1.75 17.82
CA LEU A 45 3.16 2.87 17.61
C LEU A 45 1.71 2.42 17.59
N ASP A 46 0.77 3.37 17.61
CA ASP A 46 -0.66 3.13 17.51
C ASP A 46 -1.04 2.70 16.08
N PRO A 47 -1.54 1.47 15.84
CA PRO A 47 -1.91 0.99 14.52
C PRO A 47 -2.90 1.90 13.79
N LYS A 48 -3.82 2.55 14.51
CA LYS A 48 -4.79 3.48 13.91
C LYS A 48 -4.09 4.66 13.25
N LYS A 49 -3.09 5.23 13.93
CA LYS A 49 -2.28 6.34 13.39
C LYS A 49 -1.37 5.87 12.28
N VAL A 50 -0.75 4.69 12.45
CA VAL A 50 0.20 4.12 11.51
C VAL A 50 -0.46 3.81 10.15
N ALA A 51 -1.66 3.22 10.12
CA ALA A 51 -2.36 2.95 8.86
C ALA A 51 -2.53 4.25 8.04
N ARG A 52 -3.06 5.29 8.67
CA ARG A 52 -3.27 6.58 7.99
C ARG A 52 -1.96 7.21 7.52
N ALA A 53 -0.92 7.18 8.36
CA ALA A 53 0.39 7.75 8.02
C ALA A 53 1.05 6.99 6.87
N ALA A 54 1.04 5.66 6.92
CA ALA A 54 1.61 4.80 5.89
C ALA A 54 0.89 4.99 4.54
N ALA A 55 -0.45 5.07 4.53
CA ALA A 55 -1.20 5.36 3.30
C ALA A 55 -0.76 6.67 2.65
N LYS A 56 -0.53 7.74 3.44
CA LYS A 56 -0.01 9.01 2.91
C LYS A 56 1.39 8.83 2.35
N MET A 57 2.29 8.28 3.16
CA MET A 57 3.71 8.13 2.85
C MET A 57 3.93 7.35 1.55
N TRP A 58 3.24 6.22 1.40
CA TRP A 58 3.33 5.37 0.21
C TRP A 58 2.70 6.03 -1.02
N ALA A 59 1.56 6.71 -0.88
CA ALA A 59 0.94 7.41 -2.01
C ALA A 59 1.74 8.63 -2.47
N THR A 60 2.35 9.39 -1.56
CA THR A 60 3.27 10.47 -1.93
C THR A 60 4.53 9.94 -2.59
N ALA A 61 5.04 8.79 -2.13
CA ALA A 61 6.22 8.17 -2.73
C ALA A 61 5.93 7.62 -4.13
N ALA A 62 4.80 6.94 -4.32
CA ALA A 62 4.38 6.40 -5.61
C ALA A 62 4.17 7.46 -6.69
N MET A 63 3.79 8.68 -6.29
CA MET A 63 3.53 9.80 -7.19
C MET A 63 4.65 10.84 -7.19
N GLU A 64 5.81 10.52 -6.61
CA GLU A 64 6.98 11.43 -6.51
C GLU A 64 6.64 12.80 -5.91
N LEU A 65 5.66 12.85 -5.00
CA LEU A 65 5.22 14.07 -4.32
C LEU A 65 5.99 14.28 -3.01
N PRO A 66 6.12 15.55 -2.54
CA PRO A 66 6.57 15.84 -1.18
C PRO A 66 5.72 15.11 -0.13
N GLU A 67 6.32 14.66 0.98
CA GLU A 67 5.63 13.90 2.03
C GLU A 67 4.43 14.65 2.65
N ASP A 68 4.55 15.97 2.75
CA ASP A 68 3.52 16.83 3.29
C ASP A 68 2.46 17.23 2.25
N SER A 69 2.60 16.80 0.99
CA SER A 69 1.74 17.19 -0.13
C SER A 69 0.24 17.18 0.21
N PRO A 70 -0.48 18.28 -0.05
CA PRO A 70 -1.92 18.37 0.24
C PRO A 70 -2.77 17.60 -0.78
N LYS A 71 -2.18 17.14 -1.89
CA LYS A 71 -2.84 16.32 -2.90
C LYS A 71 -3.20 14.94 -2.38
N VAL A 72 -2.44 14.44 -1.39
CA VAL A 72 -2.64 13.11 -0.81
C VAL A 72 -3.39 13.22 0.52
N LYS A 73 -4.65 12.79 0.52
CA LYS A 73 -5.51 12.81 1.71
C LYS A 73 -6.02 11.39 2.00
N PRO A 74 -5.35 10.63 2.88
CA PRO A 74 -5.85 9.32 3.27
C PRO A 74 -7.20 9.43 3.98
N THR A 75 -8.03 8.41 3.80
CA THR A 75 -9.29 8.24 4.54
C THR A 75 -9.03 8.12 6.04
N PRO A 76 -9.98 8.52 6.91
CA PRO A 76 -9.89 8.20 8.33
C PRO A 76 -9.66 6.70 8.51
N ALA A 77 -8.77 6.33 9.45
CA ALA A 77 -8.50 4.92 9.70
C ALA A 77 -9.76 4.23 10.23
N GLN A 78 -10.20 3.20 9.52
CA GLN A 78 -11.36 2.39 9.85
C GLN A 78 -10.92 1.08 10.48
N GLU A 79 -11.68 0.61 11.45
CA GLU A 79 -11.46 -0.70 12.02
C GLU A 79 -11.97 -1.78 11.06
N VAL A 80 -11.17 -2.82 10.87
CA VAL A 80 -11.50 -3.97 10.05
C VAL A 80 -11.13 -5.26 10.77
N GLU A 81 -11.78 -6.36 10.40
CA GLU A 81 -11.42 -7.69 10.84
C GLU A 81 -10.56 -8.37 9.77
N ILE A 82 -9.43 -8.93 10.21
CA ILE A 82 -8.58 -9.81 9.39
C ILE A 82 -8.72 -11.26 9.86
N HIS A 83 -8.13 -12.20 9.12
CA HIS A 83 -8.27 -13.63 9.36
C HIS A 83 -8.14 -14.02 10.84
N GLY A 84 -9.11 -14.80 11.31
CA GLY A 84 -9.17 -15.28 12.70
C GLY A 84 -9.73 -14.28 13.71
N GLY A 85 -10.55 -13.32 13.26
CA GLY A 85 -11.24 -12.38 14.17
C GLY A 85 -10.35 -11.28 14.72
N LYS A 86 -9.17 -11.06 14.15
CA LYS A 86 -8.21 -10.09 14.68
C LYS A 86 -8.54 -8.69 14.18
N ARG A 87 -8.52 -7.72 15.10
CA ARG A 87 -8.73 -6.31 14.79
C ARG A 87 -7.50 -5.71 14.11
N ALA A 88 -7.73 -4.96 13.05
CA ALA A 88 -6.72 -4.17 12.34
C ALA A 88 -7.31 -2.80 11.96
N TRP A 89 -6.45 -1.90 11.49
CA TRP A 89 -6.84 -0.57 11.05
C TRP A 89 -6.48 -0.36 9.59
N LEU A 90 -7.46 0.01 8.78
CA LEU A 90 -7.32 0.25 7.36
C LEU A 90 -7.40 1.74 7.05
N SER A 91 -6.53 2.23 6.17
CA SER A 91 -6.65 3.55 5.55
C SER A 91 -6.27 3.47 4.08
N THR A 92 -6.94 4.26 3.25
CA THR A 92 -6.69 4.32 1.80
C THR A 92 -6.40 5.74 1.37
N ALA A 93 -5.42 5.92 0.49
CA ALA A 93 -5.17 7.16 -0.23
C ALA A 93 -5.27 6.88 -1.73
N THR A 94 -6.02 7.72 -2.45
CA THR A 94 -6.08 7.71 -3.91
C THR A 94 -5.51 9.02 -4.40
N VAL A 95 -4.66 8.95 -5.42
CA VAL A 95 -4.03 10.13 -6.03
C VAL A 95 -4.17 9.99 -7.53
N ASP A 96 -4.78 11.00 -8.15
CA ASP A 96 -4.92 11.06 -9.60
C ASP A 96 -3.56 11.39 -10.22
N ASN A 97 -3.28 10.75 -11.34
CA ASN A 97 -2.12 10.99 -12.17
C ASN A 97 -2.56 11.75 -13.43
N PRO A 98 -2.21 13.03 -13.57
CA PRO A 98 -2.59 13.80 -14.75
C PRO A 98 -1.69 13.52 -15.96
N GLU A 99 -0.63 12.72 -15.81
CA GLU A 99 0.27 12.36 -16.89
C GLU A 99 -0.25 11.15 -17.65
N ASP A 100 -0.38 11.32 -18.97
CA ASP A 100 -0.77 10.24 -19.88
C ASP A 100 0.47 9.52 -20.41
N GLY A 101 0.42 8.19 -20.44
CA GLY A 101 1.45 7.36 -21.04
C GLY A 101 0.92 5.96 -21.38
N PRO A 102 1.55 5.23 -22.31
CA PRO A 102 1.05 3.93 -22.79
C PRO A 102 0.97 2.87 -21.68
N CYS A 103 1.77 3.04 -20.62
CA CYS A 103 1.79 2.16 -19.46
C CYS A 103 1.14 2.79 -18.22
N GLN A 104 0.82 4.09 -18.20
CA GLN A 104 0.36 4.75 -16.98
C GLN A 104 -1.13 4.54 -16.75
N GLY A 105 -1.53 4.45 -15.49
CA GLY A 105 -2.93 4.56 -15.10
C GLY A 105 -3.30 6.01 -14.78
N GLU A 106 -4.60 6.28 -14.70
CA GLU A 106 -5.17 7.58 -14.33
C GLU A 106 -4.88 7.97 -12.87
N GLY A 107 -4.32 7.04 -12.08
CA GLY A 107 -3.93 7.30 -10.70
C GLY A 107 -3.37 6.08 -9.99
N VAL A 108 -3.08 6.26 -8.71
CA VAL A 108 -2.68 5.17 -7.80
C VAL A 108 -3.61 5.14 -6.59
N LYS A 109 -3.99 3.94 -6.19
CA LYS A 109 -4.68 3.66 -4.93
C LYS A 109 -3.75 2.90 -4.02
N VAL A 110 -3.54 3.43 -2.83
CA VAL A 110 -2.75 2.82 -1.76
C VAL A 110 -3.66 2.50 -0.59
N THR A 111 -3.83 1.22 -0.29
CA THR A 111 -4.49 0.74 0.91
C THR A 111 -3.46 0.16 1.86
N THR A 112 -3.48 0.62 3.11
CA THR A 112 -2.64 0.07 4.16
C THR A 112 -3.48 -0.50 5.29
N VAL A 113 -3.00 -1.59 5.89
CA VAL A 113 -3.64 -2.25 7.02
C VAL A 113 -2.60 -2.45 8.12
N ALA A 114 -2.81 -1.79 9.25
CA ALA A 114 -1.90 -1.83 10.39
C ALA A 114 -2.50 -2.62 11.56
N PHE A 115 -1.67 -3.46 12.19
CA PHE A 115 -2.04 -4.25 13.36
C PHE A 115 -0.80 -4.61 14.19
N GLN A 116 -1.01 -5.02 15.44
CA GLN A 116 0.06 -5.59 16.27
C GLN A 116 -0.09 -7.11 16.29
N ALA A 117 1.02 -7.82 16.04
CA ALA A 117 0.99 -9.28 16.03
C ALA A 117 0.71 -9.88 17.42
N ARG A 118 1.17 -9.16 18.46
CA ARG A 118 0.93 -9.44 19.87
C ARG A 118 0.77 -8.12 20.63
N PRO A 119 0.02 -8.09 21.75
CA PRO A 119 -0.10 -6.89 22.56
C PRO A 119 1.27 -6.32 22.90
N GLY A 120 1.50 -5.07 22.46
CA GLY A 120 2.73 -4.36 22.72
C GLY A 120 3.98 -4.82 21.96
N GLY A 121 3.81 -5.59 20.88
CA GLY A 121 4.85 -5.81 19.88
C GLY A 121 4.98 -4.65 18.87
N LEU A 122 5.82 -4.86 17.86
CA LEU A 122 5.93 -3.95 16.71
C LEU A 122 4.59 -3.82 15.98
N THR A 123 4.40 -2.67 15.33
CA THR A 123 3.25 -2.48 14.45
C THR A 123 3.61 -2.97 13.06
N VAL A 124 2.89 -3.99 12.61
CA VAL A 124 2.99 -4.53 11.25
C VAL A 124 2.07 -3.72 10.35
N VAL A 125 2.54 -3.40 9.16
CA VAL A 125 1.78 -2.70 8.13
C VAL A 125 1.80 -3.54 6.87
N PHE A 126 0.64 -4.01 6.45
CA PHE A 126 0.43 -4.48 5.09
C PHE A 126 0.18 -3.27 4.19
N VAL A 127 0.82 -3.27 3.03
CA VAL A 127 0.68 -2.25 2.00
C VAL A 127 0.21 -2.93 0.73
N LEU A 128 -0.82 -2.37 0.10
CA LEU A 128 -1.27 -2.71 -1.24
C LEU A 128 -1.35 -1.40 -2.01
N TYR A 129 -0.59 -1.28 -3.10
CA TYR A 129 -0.75 -0.19 -4.05
C TYR A 129 -0.99 -0.75 -5.44
N HIS A 130 -1.85 -0.09 -6.20
CA HIS A 130 -2.17 -0.48 -7.58
C HIS A 130 -2.63 0.73 -8.39
N ASP A 131 -2.47 0.62 -9.71
CA ASP A 131 -2.97 1.61 -10.66
C ASP A 131 -4.50 1.66 -10.62
N THR A 132 -5.05 2.83 -10.94
CA THR A 132 -6.49 3.05 -11.10
C THR A 132 -6.83 3.59 -12.48
N GLY A 133 -8.08 3.40 -12.92
CA GLY A 133 -8.58 3.95 -14.19
C GLY A 133 -8.05 3.23 -15.42
N VAL A 134 -7.76 1.93 -15.29
CA VAL A 134 -7.29 1.07 -16.39
C VAL A 134 -8.10 -0.22 -16.43
N ASP A 135 -8.28 -0.80 -17.61
CA ASP A 135 -9.12 -1.99 -17.82
C ASP A 135 -8.70 -3.20 -16.97
N ASP A 136 -7.41 -3.32 -16.66
CA ASP A 136 -6.83 -4.41 -15.88
C ASP A 136 -6.49 -4.03 -14.43
N GLU A 137 -7.08 -2.94 -13.92
CA GLU A 137 -7.02 -2.52 -12.51
C GLU A 137 -7.36 -3.67 -11.56
N LEU A 138 -6.74 -3.70 -10.38
CA LEU A 138 -7.06 -4.68 -9.35
C LEU A 138 -8.51 -4.48 -8.85
N PRO A 139 -9.40 -5.47 -9.02
CA PRO A 139 -10.79 -5.33 -8.58
C PRO A 139 -10.91 -5.12 -7.07
N GLU A 140 -11.86 -4.27 -6.65
CA GLU A 140 -12.03 -3.95 -5.23
C GLU A 140 -12.40 -5.16 -4.36
N ASP A 141 -13.17 -6.11 -4.90
CA ASP A 141 -13.54 -7.32 -4.17
C ASP A 141 -12.33 -8.23 -3.93
N GLU A 142 -11.42 -8.30 -4.91
CA GLU A 142 -10.16 -9.03 -4.77
C GLU A 142 -9.23 -8.33 -3.76
N ALA A 143 -9.11 -7.00 -3.81
CA ALA A 143 -8.38 -6.24 -2.79
C ALA A 143 -8.93 -6.50 -1.38
N ARG A 144 -10.26 -6.52 -1.21
CA ARG A 144 -10.92 -6.86 0.08
C ARG A 144 -10.63 -8.30 0.51
N ARG A 145 -10.63 -9.27 -0.41
CA ARG A 145 -10.26 -10.68 -0.12
C ARG A 145 -8.82 -10.79 0.35
N ILE A 146 -7.89 -10.11 -0.33
CA ILE A 146 -6.47 -10.05 0.07
C ILE A 146 -6.36 -9.54 1.51
N ILE A 147 -7.01 -8.41 1.83
CA ILE A 147 -7.00 -7.81 3.17
C ILE A 147 -7.63 -8.75 4.22
N GLY A 148 -8.78 -9.34 3.93
CA GLY A 148 -9.44 -10.29 4.84
C GLY A 148 -8.62 -11.57 5.08
N SER A 149 -7.73 -11.92 4.17
CA SER A 149 -6.84 -13.08 4.27
C SER A 149 -5.59 -12.84 5.10
N LEU A 150 -5.30 -11.60 5.52
CA LEU A 150 -4.11 -11.26 6.30
C LEU A 150 -4.08 -12.05 7.61
N ARG A 151 -2.97 -12.75 7.85
CA ARG A 151 -2.79 -13.60 9.03
C ARG A 151 -1.76 -13.02 9.96
N VAL A 152 -2.03 -13.13 11.25
CA VAL A 152 -1.06 -12.83 12.29
C VAL A 152 -0.41 -14.13 12.73
N THR A 153 0.90 -14.27 12.54
CA THR A 153 1.66 -15.42 13.04
C THR A 153 2.07 -15.19 14.49
N ASN A 154 1.63 -16.05 15.40
CA ASN A 154 1.98 -15.99 16.83
C ASN A 154 3.37 -16.63 17.12
N LYS A 155 4.41 -16.31 16.34
CA LYS A 155 5.77 -16.77 16.67
C LYS A 155 6.43 -15.87 17.72
#